data_AF-A0A1I0N3C5-F1
#
_entry.id   AF-A0A1I0N3C5-F1
#
_cell.length_a   1.000
_cell.length_b   1.000
_cell.length_c   1.000
_cell.angle_alpha   90.00
_cell.angle_beta   90.00
_cell.angle_gamma   90.00
#
_symmetry.space_group_name_H-M   'P 1'
#
loop_
_entity.id
_entity.type
_entity.pdbx_description
1 polymer ?
#
loop_
_entity_poly.entity_id
_entity_poly.type
_entity_poly.pdbx_seq_one_letter_code
_entity_poly.pdbx_strand_id
1 'polypeptide(L)'
;MIAADLLSPGTGLIVYQAIGFLILLFLLGKFAWKPILASLKEREQSIEGALLAAEQAKKDMTKLQQANEQLLKDARAERDSLLKEAVATANSIKEEAKEETSKITAKMMEDARLAIENEKKAALAEVKTTVAELSLQITEKILRKELADKKAQESLVDEYIKELNLN
;
A
#
# COMPACT_ATOMS: atom_id res chain seq x y z
N MET A 1 -116.10 21.49 -14.92
CA MET A 1 -115.51 21.45 -13.56
C MET A 1 -115.12 20.01 -13.23
N ILE A 2 -114.13 19.43 -13.93
CA ILE A 2 -113.72 18.00 -13.82
C ILE A 2 -112.22 17.85 -13.50
N ALA A 3 -111.46 18.94 -13.35
CA ALA A 3 -109.99 18.87 -13.25
C ALA A 3 -109.42 18.73 -11.82
N ALA A 4 -110.24 18.71 -10.76
CA ALA A 4 -109.74 18.78 -9.38
C ALA A 4 -109.63 17.42 -8.65
N ASP A 5 -110.29 16.37 -9.15
CA ASP A 5 -110.36 15.06 -8.45
C ASP A 5 -109.29 14.07 -8.90
N LEU A 6 -108.49 14.42 -9.92
CA LEU A 6 -107.37 13.61 -10.43
C LEU A 6 -106.00 14.04 -9.84
N LEU A 7 -105.98 15.10 -9.02
CA LEU A 7 -104.77 15.73 -8.49
C LEU A 7 -104.66 15.65 -6.95
N SER A 8 -105.57 14.92 -6.29
CA SER A 8 -105.40 14.56 -4.89
C SER A 8 -104.91 13.12 -4.86
N PRO A 9 -103.64 12.85 -4.52
CA PRO A 9 -103.20 11.48 -4.31
C PRO A 9 -104.08 10.96 -3.19
N GLY A 10 -104.89 9.93 -3.47
CA GLY A 10 -105.72 9.31 -2.43
C GLY A 10 -104.85 9.08 -1.21
N THR A 11 -105.29 9.51 -0.03
CA THR A 11 -104.49 9.52 1.20
C THR A 11 -103.81 8.18 1.50
N GLY A 12 -104.39 7.06 1.03
CA GLY A 12 -103.78 5.75 1.03
C GLY A 12 -102.47 5.62 0.23
N LEU A 13 -102.35 6.22 -0.96
CA LEU A 13 -101.14 6.16 -1.80
C LEU A 13 -99.94 6.83 -1.11
N ILE A 14 -100.16 7.98 -0.48
CA ILE A 14 -99.12 8.69 0.28
C ILE A 14 -98.65 7.85 1.47
N VAL A 15 -99.57 7.18 2.17
CA VAL A 15 -99.23 6.28 3.29
C VAL A 15 -98.41 5.08 2.82
N TYR A 16 -98.79 4.41 1.73
CA TYR A 16 -98.01 3.29 1.18
C TYR A 16 -96.64 3.73 0.65
N GLN A 17 -96.55 4.91 0.02
CA GLN A 17 -95.29 5.48 -0.43
C GLN A 17 -94.38 5.88 0.74
N ALA A 18 -94.94 6.42 1.83
CA ALA A 18 -94.20 6.72 3.06
C ALA A 18 -93.69 5.45 3.74
N ILE A 19 -94.50 4.40 3.82
CA ILE A 19 -94.08 3.09 4.34
C ILE A 19 -92.97 2.51 3.46
N GLY A 20 -93.12 2.54 2.13
CA GLY A 20 -92.08 2.11 1.19
C GLY A 20 -90.78 2.90 1.33
N PHE A 21 -90.87 4.23 1.50
CA PHE A 21 -89.72 5.09 1.74
C PHE A 21 -89.03 4.78 3.07
N LEU A 22 -89.77 4.54 4.15
CA LEU A 22 -89.21 4.16 5.45
C LEU A 22 -88.54 2.78 5.40
N ILE A 23 -89.13 1.80 4.70
CA ILE A 23 -88.51 0.49 4.48
C ILE A 23 -87.21 0.64 3.68
N LEU A 24 -87.23 1.42 2.59
CA LEU A 24 -86.06 1.71 1.78
C LEU A 24 -84.96 2.40 2.60
N LEU A 25 -85.32 3.41 3.40
CA LEU A 25 -84.40 4.14 4.27
C LEU A 25 -83.80 3.22 5.33
N PHE A 26 -84.58 2.33 5.92
CA PHE A 26 -84.09 1.32 6.86
C PHE A 26 -83.11 0.34 6.19
N LEU A 27 -83.43 -0.13 4.98
CA LEU A 27 -82.53 -0.99 4.20
C LEU A 27 -81.24 -0.25 3.84
N LEU A 28 -81.30 0.97 3.34
CA LEU A 28 -80.11 1.79 3.05
C LEU A 28 -79.27 2.06 4.30
N GLY A 29 -79.91 2.43 5.42
CA GLY A 29 -79.22 2.67 6.68
C GLY A 29 -78.50 1.43 7.20
N LYS A 30 -79.11 0.23 7.08
CA LYS A 30 -78.50 -1.02 7.53
C LYS A 30 -77.43 -1.55 6.57
N PHE A 31 -77.65 -1.45 5.25
CA PHE A 31 -76.81 -2.07 4.23
C PHE A 31 -75.74 -1.16 3.63
N ALA A 32 -76.01 0.13 3.42
CA ALA A 32 -75.07 1.06 2.77
C ALA A 32 -74.12 1.76 3.76
N TRP A 33 -74.53 1.96 5.02
CA TRP A 33 -73.71 2.68 6.00
C TRP A 33 -72.40 1.94 6.36
N LYS A 34 -72.48 0.62 6.53
CA LYS A 34 -71.32 -0.24 6.84
C LYS A 34 -70.24 -0.21 5.75
N PRO A 35 -70.53 -0.48 4.46
CA PRO A 35 -69.49 -0.49 3.42
C PRO A 35 -68.88 0.90 3.17
N ILE A 36 -69.66 1.98 3.31
CA ILE A 36 -69.13 3.35 3.16
C ILE A 36 -68.10 3.67 4.24
N LEU A 37 -68.44 3.41 5.52
CA LEU A 37 -67.49 3.60 6.62
C LEU A 37 -66.28 2.68 6.52
N ALA A 38 -66.47 1.43 6.08
CA ALA A 38 -65.37 0.50 5.86
C ALA A 38 -64.39 1.05 4.80
N SER A 39 -64.89 1.55 3.67
CA SER A 39 -64.05 2.11 2.61
C SER A 39 -63.32 3.39 3.04
N LEU A 40 -63.97 4.25 3.84
CA LEU A 40 -63.34 5.43 4.41
C LEU A 40 -62.21 5.05 5.38
N LYS A 41 -62.45 4.07 6.27
CA LYS A 41 -61.46 3.59 7.22
C LYS A 41 -60.28 2.91 6.52
N GLU A 42 -60.53 2.15 5.47
CA GLU A 42 -59.48 1.54 4.64
C GLU A 42 -58.61 2.62 3.98
N ARG A 43 -59.22 3.68 3.44
CA ARG A 43 -58.48 4.83 2.89
C ARG A 43 -57.65 5.53 3.95
N GLU A 44 -58.22 5.79 5.12
CA GLU A 44 -57.53 6.42 6.24
C GLU A 44 -56.30 5.59 6.67
N GLN A 45 -56.49 4.29 6.89
CA GLN A 45 -55.41 3.37 7.25
C GLN A 45 -54.34 3.27 6.17
N SER A 46 -54.72 3.25 4.90
CA SER A 46 -53.76 3.21 3.79
C SER A 46 -52.95 4.50 3.71
N ILE A 47 -53.56 5.67 3.94
CA ILE A 47 -52.86 6.96 3.91
C ILE A 47 -51.92 7.07 5.12
N GLU A 48 -52.40 6.72 6.31
CA GLU A 48 -51.57 6.71 7.52
C GLU A 48 -50.38 5.77 7.36
N GLY A 49 -50.61 4.54 6.87
CA GLY A 49 -49.54 3.58 6.60
C GLY A 49 -48.52 4.08 5.57
N ALA A 50 -48.99 4.71 4.48
CA ALA A 50 -48.11 5.29 3.47
C ALA A 50 -47.28 6.46 4.03
N LEU A 51 -47.88 7.31 4.87
CA LEU A 51 -47.19 8.43 5.51
C LEU A 51 -46.11 7.94 6.49
N LEU A 52 -46.45 6.97 7.35
CA LEU A 52 -45.49 6.35 8.28
C LEU A 52 -44.33 5.68 7.54
N ALA A 53 -44.62 4.95 6.46
CA ALA A 53 -43.59 4.33 5.63
C ALA A 53 -42.67 5.39 4.99
N ALA A 54 -43.23 6.50 4.51
CA ALA A 54 -42.45 7.59 3.94
C ALA A 54 -41.55 8.30 4.99
N GLU A 55 -42.07 8.55 6.18
CA GLU A 55 -41.29 9.11 7.29
C GLU A 55 -40.16 8.18 7.72
N GLN A 56 -40.45 6.88 7.85
CA GLN A 56 -39.45 5.88 8.20
C GLN A 56 -38.37 5.77 7.13
N ALA A 57 -38.74 5.73 5.84
CA ALA A 57 -37.81 5.72 4.73
C ALA A 57 -36.91 6.97 4.72
N LYS A 58 -37.47 8.15 5.00
CA LYS A 58 -36.70 9.39 5.10
C LYS A 58 -35.71 9.34 6.26
N LYS A 59 -36.14 8.85 7.43
CA LYS A 59 -35.28 8.69 8.61
C LYS A 59 -34.13 7.72 8.35
N ASP A 60 -34.41 6.60 7.70
CA ASP A 60 -33.39 5.60 7.37
C ASP A 60 -32.42 6.12 6.30
N MET A 61 -32.92 6.89 5.32
CA MET A 61 -32.06 7.57 4.34
C MET A 61 -31.12 8.57 5.01
N THR A 62 -31.59 9.40 5.95
CA THR A 62 -30.73 10.32 6.70
C THR A 62 -29.69 9.58 7.53
N LYS A 63 -30.07 8.49 8.22
CA LYS A 63 -29.10 7.65 8.95
C LYS A 63 -28.05 7.06 8.02
N LEU A 64 -28.46 6.55 6.85
CA LEU A 64 -27.56 5.96 5.88
C LEU A 64 -26.58 7.01 5.32
N GLN A 65 -27.05 8.23 5.05
CA GLN A 65 -26.20 9.34 4.63
C GLN A 65 -25.16 9.67 5.69
N GLN A 66 -25.57 9.82 6.96
CA GLN A 66 -24.65 10.08 8.08
C GLN A 66 -23.62 8.95 8.26
N ALA A 67 -24.05 7.69 8.17
CA ALA A 67 -23.17 6.55 8.26
C ALA A 67 -22.16 6.51 7.11
N ASN A 68 -22.59 6.86 5.89
CA ASN A 68 -21.72 6.92 4.72
C ASN A 68 -20.70 8.06 4.83
N GLU A 69 -21.13 9.26 5.26
CA GLU A 69 -20.23 10.39 5.52
C GLU A 69 -19.17 10.04 6.57
N GLN A 70 -19.58 9.37 7.65
CA GLN A 70 -18.67 8.91 8.69
C GLN A 70 -17.69 7.86 8.15
N LEU A 71 -18.18 6.86 7.40
CA LEU A 71 -17.34 5.84 6.77
C LEU A 71 -16.31 6.46 5.81
N LEU A 72 -16.72 7.45 5.00
CA LEU A 72 -15.81 8.16 4.10
C LEU A 72 -14.74 8.95 4.86
N LYS A 73 -15.11 9.56 5.99
CA LYS A 73 -14.17 10.27 6.85
C LYS A 73 -13.15 9.32 7.47
N ASP A 74 -13.62 8.19 7.99
CA ASP A 74 -12.76 7.17 8.61
C ASP A 74 -11.83 6.54 7.58
N ALA A 75 -12.34 6.20 6.39
CA ALA A 75 -11.52 5.68 5.29
C ALA A 75 -10.44 6.67 4.83
N ARG A 76 -10.74 7.98 4.82
CA ARG A 76 -9.74 9.02 4.52
C ARG A 76 -8.67 9.13 5.61
N ALA A 77 -9.08 9.08 6.88
CA ALA A 77 -8.14 9.12 8.01
C ALA A 77 -7.22 7.90 8.02
N GLU A 78 -7.77 6.71 7.78
CA GLU A 78 -7.00 5.47 7.67
C GLU A 78 -6.03 5.51 6.48
N ARG A 79 -6.49 5.96 5.30
CA ARG A 79 -5.63 6.18 4.13
C ARG A 79 -4.46 7.10 4.45
N ASP A 80 -4.72 8.22 5.13
CA ASP A 80 -3.70 9.20 5.46
C ASP A 80 -2.67 8.65 6.45
N SER A 81 -3.13 7.87 7.43
CA SER A 81 -2.26 7.15 8.36
C SER A 81 -1.37 6.15 7.62
N LEU A 82 -1.96 5.32 6.76
CA LEU A 82 -1.23 4.31 5.98
C LEU A 82 -0.22 4.95 5.03
N LEU A 83 -0.57 6.06 4.37
CA LEU A 83 0.35 6.79 3.51
C LEU A 83 1.52 7.37 4.32
N LYS A 84 1.25 7.94 5.49
CA LYS A 84 2.29 8.48 6.38
C LYS A 84 3.24 7.38 6.86
N GLU A 85 2.70 6.23 7.25
CA GLU A 85 3.49 5.05 7.66
C GLU A 85 4.34 4.50 6.51
N ALA A 86 3.76 4.40 5.30
CA ALA A 86 4.48 3.97 4.12
C ALA A 86 5.65 4.91 3.78
N VAL A 87 5.45 6.22 3.85
CA VAL A 87 6.51 7.21 3.63
C VAL A 87 7.59 7.12 4.72
N ALA A 88 7.20 6.98 5.99
CA ALA A 88 8.15 6.81 7.08
C ALA A 88 9.00 5.54 6.90
N THR A 89 8.36 4.41 6.58
CA THR A 89 9.02 3.13 6.31
C THR A 89 9.97 3.22 5.12
N ALA A 90 9.51 3.83 4.02
CA ALA A 90 10.34 4.02 2.83
C ALA A 90 11.59 4.89 3.13
N ASN A 91 11.46 5.90 3.99
CA ASN A 91 12.59 6.71 4.42
C ASN A 91 13.55 5.93 5.34
N SER A 92 13.02 5.11 6.25
CA SER A 92 13.85 4.21 7.09
C SER A 92 14.66 3.26 6.24
N ILE A 93 14.03 2.56 5.29
CA ILE A 93 14.71 1.64 4.37
C ILE A 93 15.81 2.35 3.59
N LYS A 94 15.56 3.57 3.10
CA LYS A 94 16.58 4.35 2.37
C LYS A 94 17.75 4.71 3.27
N GLU A 95 17.50 5.05 4.53
CA GLU A 95 18.57 5.42 5.46
C GLU A 95 19.39 4.20 5.88
N GLU A 96 18.72 3.09 6.22
CA GLU A 96 19.36 1.81 6.52
C GLU A 96 20.22 1.33 5.35
N ALA A 97 19.70 1.38 4.11
CA ALA A 97 20.44 1.02 2.92
C ALA A 97 21.67 1.90 2.69
N LYS A 98 21.58 3.21 2.95
CA LYS A 98 22.73 4.13 2.86
C LYS A 98 23.78 3.81 3.92
N GLU A 99 23.35 3.56 5.16
CA GLU A 99 24.26 3.23 6.27
C GLU A 99 24.99 1.91 5.98
N GLU A 100 24.27 0.89 5.54
CA GLU A 100 24.84 -0.40 5.15
C GLU A 100 25.80 -0.25 3.98
N THR A 101 25.42 0.49 2.93
CA THR A 101 26.28 0.76 1.78
C THR A 101 27.55 1.50 2.20
N SER A 102 27.45 2.47 3.12
CA SER A 102 28.60 3.20 3.65
C SER A 102 29.58 2.26 4.37
N LYS A 103 29.06 1.35 5.22
CA LYS A 103 29.86 0.33 5.92
C LYS A 103 30.56 -0.62 4.94
N ILE A 104 29.83 -1.13 3.95
CA ILE A 104 30.38 -2.03 2.92
C ILE A 104 31.46 -1.30 2.11
N THR A 105 31.21 -0.06 1.70
CA THR A 105 32.17 0.76 0.95
C THR A 105 33.43 1.04 1.76
N ALA A 106 33.28 1.38 3.04
CA ALA A 106 34.43 1.62 3.92
C ALA A 106 35.31 0.37 4.04
N LYS A 107 34.69 -0.80 4.25
CA LYS A 107 35.39 -2.09 4.28
C LYS A 107 36.07 -2.42 2.95
N MET A 108 35.37 -2.23 1.83
CA MET A 108 35.94 -2.46 0.50
C MET A 108 37.17 -1.55 0.24
N MET A 109 37.12 -0.30 0.68
CA MET A 109 38.26 0.63 0.57
C MET A 109 39.44 0.23 1.47
N GLU A 110 39.17 -0.29 2.66
CA GLU A 110 40.19 -0.85 3.55
C GLU A 110 40.85 -2.08 2.92
N ASP A 111 40.05 -3.04 2.46
CA ASP A 111 40.53 -4.25 1.79
C ASP A 111 41.36 -3.92 0.54
N ALA A 112 40.91 -2.95 -0.27
CA ALA A 112 41.65 -2.48 -1.44
C ALA A 112 43.00 -1.85 -1.07
N ARG A 113 43.07 -1.06 0.02
CA ARG A 113 44.33 -0.49 0.49
C ARG A 113 45.29 -1.57 0.97
N LEU A 114 44.80 -2.58 1.69
CA LEU A 114 45.60 -3.72 2.13
C LEU A 114 46.13 -4.52 0.94
N ALA A 115 45.31 -4.76 -0.08
CA ALA A 115 45.72 -5.42 -1.31
C ALA A 115 46.84 -4.62 -2.03
N ILE A 116 46.66 -3.31 -2.19
CA ILE A 116 47.68 -2.43 -2.80
C ILE A 116 48.99 -2.44 -2.01
N GLU A 117 48.93 -2.43 -0.67
CA GLU A 117 50.13 -2.48 0.15
C GLU A 117 50.88 -3.80 -0.03
N ASN A 118 50.15 -4.92 -0.08
CA ASN A 118 50.72 -6.24 -0.32
C ASN A 118 51.33 -6.36 -1.72
N GLU A 119 50.64 -5.87 -2.75
CA GLU A 119 51.17 -5.83 -4.13
C GLU A 119 52.43 -4.97 -4.22
N LYS A 120 52.45 -3.81 -3.55
CA LYS A 120 53.65 -2.96 -3.49
C LYS A 120 54.82 -3.68 -2.82
N LYS A 121 54.58 -4.42 -1.73
CA LYS A 121 55.63 -5.22 -1.07
C LYS A 121 56.15 -6.32 -1.99
N ALA A 122 55.25 -7.01 -2.71
CA ALA A 122 55.63 -8.04 -3.68
C ALA A 122 56.47 -7.45 -4.83
N ALA A 123 56.03 -6.34 -5.42
CA ALA A 123 56.78 -5.66 -6.48
C ALA A 123 58.16 -5.18 -6.01
N LEU A 124 58.27 -4.65 -4.78
CA LEU A 124 59.57 -4.27 -4.22
C LEU A 124 60.49 -5.48 -3.98
N ALA A 125 59.94 -6.63 -3.58
CA ALA A 125 60.70 -7.86 -3.44
C ALA A 125 61.21 -8.35 -4.80
N GLU A 126 60.37 -8.31 -5.82
CA GLU A 126 60.74 -8.66 -7.20
C GLU A 126 61.85 -7.75 -7.73
N VAL A 127 61.72 -6.43 -7.55
CA VAL A 127 62.78 -5.47 -7.94
C VAL A 127 64.10 -5.78 -7.24
N LYS A 128 64.09 -6.10 -5.94
CA LYS A 128 65.32 -6.47 -5.21
C LYS A 128 65.99 -7.71 -5.80
N THR A 129 65.21 -8.73 -6.15
CA THR A 129 65.70 -9.94 -6.79
C THR A 129 66.34 -9.62 -8.14
N THR A 130 65.66 -8.86 -8.99
CA THR A 130 66.17 -8.44 -10.30
C THR A 130 67.46 -7.62 -10.20
N VAL A 131 67.55 -6.72 -9.22
CA VAL A 131 68.78 -5.93 -8.99
C VAL A 131 69.92 -6.81 -8.50
N ALA A 132 69.66 -7.77 -7.62
CA ALA A 132 70.68 -8.71 -7.15
C ALA A 132 71.21 -9.58 -8.30
N GLU A 133 70.33 -10.06 -9.16
CA GLU A 133 70.69 -10.85 -10.34
C GLU A 133 71.50 -10.04 -11.36
N LEU A 134 71.08 -8.80 -11.64
CA LEU A 134 71.84 -7.89 -12.52
C LEU A 134 73.23 -7.58 -11.93
N SER A 135 73.31 -7.39 -10.61
CA SER A 135 74.59 -7.14 -9.91
C SER A 135 75.53 -8.34 -10.03
N LEU A 136 75.01 -9.56 -9.85
CA LEU A 136 75.75 -10.81 -10.05
C LEU A 136 76.27 -10.93 -11.50
N GLN A 137 75.43 -10.63 -12.49
CA GLN A 137 75.84 -10.66 -13.90
C GLN A 137 76.94 -9.65 -14.21
N ILE A 138 76.86 -8.43 -13.66
CA ILE A 138 77.90 -7.40 -13.82
C ILE A 138 79.19 -7.87 -13.16
N THR A 139 79.14 -8.38 -11.92
CA THR A 139 80.31 -8.89 -11.21
C THR A 139 80.94 -10.06 -11.97
N GLU A 140 80.16 -11.00 -12.49
CA GLU A 140 80.66 -12.11 -13.31
C GLU A 140 81.39 -11.58 -14.55
N LYS A 141 80.81 -10.59 -15.24
CA LYS A 141 81.40 -10.00 -16.44
C LYS A 141 82.69 -9.25 -16.15
N ILE A 142 82.76 -8.50 -15.05
CA ILE A 142 83.99 -7.82 -14.60
C ILE A 142 85.05 -8.84 -14.20
N LEU A 143 84.69 -9.85 -13.40
CA LEU A 143 85.60 -10.89 -12.95
C LEU A 143 86.19 -11.69 -14.12
N ARG A 144 85.37 -12.06 -15.12
CA ARG A 144 85.84 -12.68 -16.37
C ARG A 144 86.80 -11.79 -17.15
N LYS A 145 86.62 -10.46 -17.11
CA LYS A 145 87.50 -9.50 -17.79
C LYS A 145 88.84 -9.34 -17.05
N GLU A 146 88.82 -9.20 -15.73
CA GLU A 146 90.03 -9.09 -14.90
C GLU A 146 90.85 -10.38 -14.89
N LEU A 147 90.19 -11.54 -14.84
CA LEU A 147 90.84 -12.85 -14.94
C LEU A 147 91.24 -13.24 -16.37
N ALA A 148 91.10 -12.35 -17.37
CA ALA A 148 91.58 -12.63 -18.72
C ALA A 148 93.12 -12.58 -18.81
N ASP A 149 93.80 -11.94 -17.85
CA ASP A 149 95.26 -11.90 -17.77
C ASP A 149 95.80 -13.11 -16.97
N LYS A 150 96.76 -13.82 -17.55
CA LYS A 150 97.39 -15.01 -16.96
C LYS A 150 98.07 -14.70 -15.62
N LYS A 151 98.60 -13.48 -15.48
CA LYS A 151 99.27 -13.02 -14.25
C LYS A 151 98.29 -12.81 -13.09
N ALA A 152 97.07 -12.35 -13.38
CA ALA A 152 96.01 -12.18 -12.40
C ALA A 152 95.47 -13.53 -11.91
N GLN A 153 95.37 -14.52 -12.79
CA GLN A 153 94.99 -15.89 -12.40
C GLN A 153 96.04 -16.55 -11.49
N GLU A 154 97.33 -16.43 -11.81
CA GLU A 154 98.42 -16.95 -10.98
C GLU A 154 98.43 -16.30 -9.58
N SER A 155 98.25 -14.97 -9.50
CA SER A 155 98.15 -14.26 -8.22
C SER A 155 96.97 -14.70 -7.36
N LEU A 156 95.82 -15.01 -7.97
CA LEU A 156 94.64 -15.49 -7.25
C LEU A 156 94.85 -16.90 -6.68
N VAL A 157 95.53 -17.77 -7.42
CA VAL A 157 95.88 -19.12 -6.96
C VAL A 157 96.86 -19.07 -5.79
N ASP A 158 97.87 -18.20 -5.87
CA ASP A 158 98.83 -17.99 -4.78
C ASP A 158 98.16 -17.44 -3.51
N GLU A 159 97.17 -16.56 -3.65
CA GLU A 159 96.39 -16.01 -2.53
C GLU A 159 95.50 -17.07 -1.87
N TYR A 160 94.78 -17.89 -2.66
CA TYR A 160 94.00 -19.02 -2.14
C TYR A 160 94.86 -20.06 -1.42
N ILE A 161 96.03 -20.40 -1.98
CA ILE A 161 96.97 -21.31 -1.33
C ILE A 161 97.48 -20.70 -0.02
N LYS A 162 97.63 -19.37 0.06
CA LYS A 162 97.98 -18.68 1.31
C LYS A 162 96.87 -18.77 2.35
N GLU A 163 95.62 -18.48 2.02
CA GLU A 163 94.49 -18.56 2.96
C GLU A 163 94.27 -19.99 3.48
N LEU A 164 94.46 -21.01 2.63
CA LEU A 164 94.35 -22.41 3.03
C LEU A 164 95.51 -22.89 3.93
N ASN A 165 96.68 -22.25 3.85
CA ASN A 165 97.81 -22.53 4.74
C ASN A 165 97.80 -21.66 6.02
N LEU A 166 96.87 -20.72 6.12
CA LEU A 166 96.67 -19.82 7.27
C LEU A 166 95.55 -20.29 8.22
N ASN A 167 94.88 -21.41 7.89
CA ASN A 167 94.02 -22.22 8.79
C ASN A 167 94.64 -23.60 9.00
#